data_AF-A0A812JAL7-F1
#
_entry.id   AF-A0A812JAL7-F1
#
_cell.length_a   1.000
_cell.length_b   1.000
_cell.length_c   1.000
_cell.angle_alpha   90.00
_cell.angle_beta   90.00
_cell.angle_gamma   90.00
#
_symmetry.space_group_name_H-M   'P 1'
#
loop_
_entity.id
_entity.type
_entity.pdbx_description
1 polymer ?
#
loop_
_entity_poly.entity_id
_entity_poly.type
_entity_poly.pdbx_seq_one_letter_code
_entity_poly.pdbx_strand_id
1 'polypeptide(L)'
;MAQARRQCTVSANVDKEGSACFDLKFVQPFNGVLAAASLGSSSVSTEFALRLDSERARRGLFFGTEFARQSKELAACGYVDLSTQSLCHVSGKLWNGTWRLTTDWSLRDLDMRQPQPSLSLQQERLRSLKTSLKSSLSYRYTQLTAELAGPPGDVAFGKLHALAEATIRSRESGDFWPWHLHLAGVMGLLLPVGKSCAQDRFHLGGASGPFALKGFAENGAEPRARRMSETLPKDKEHNALGGEAVASVFLG
;
A
#
# COMPACT_ATOMS: atom_id res chain seq x y z
N MET A 1 14.34 -25.44 9.78
CA MET A 1 13.87 -24.05 9.59
C MET A 1 15.04 -23.24 9.05
N ALA A 2 14.89 -22.59 7.89
CA ALA A 2 15.97 -21.85 7.26
C ALA A 2 16.31 -20.60 8.09
N GLN A 3 17.59 -20.46 8.43
CA GLN A 3 18.14 -19.27 9.09
C GLN A 3 17.97 -18.08 8.14
N ALA A 4 17.39 -16.96 8.61
CA ALA A 4 17.31 -15.75 7.81
C ALA A 4 18.74 -15.35 7.39
N ARG A 5 18.97 -15.22 6.09
CA ARG A 5 20.29 -14.91 5.53
C ARG A 5 20.46 -13.41 5.35
N ARG A 6 21.70 -12.95 5.38
CA ARG A 6 22.04 -11.60 4.94
C ARG A 6 21.72 -11.50 3.46
N GLN A 7 21.03 -10.43 3.06
CA GLN A 7 20.69 -10.19 1.67
C GLN A 7 20.91 -8.73 1.34
N CYS A 8 21.55 -8.49 0.20
CA CYS A 8 21.67 -7.18 -0.41
C CYS A 8 21.06 -7.26 -1.81
N THR A 9 19.98 -6.53 -2.04
CA THR A 9 19.34 -6.43 -3.34
C THR A 9 19.59 -5.03 -3.88
N VAL A 10 20.02 -4.95 -5.13
CA VAL A 10 20.15 -3.71 -5.87
C VAL A 10 19.22 -3.83 -7.08
N SER A 11 18.15 -3.06 -7.10
CA SER A 11 17.30 -2.93 -8.27
C SER A 11 17.52 -1.57 -8.90
N ALA A 12 17.46 -1.53 -10.22
CA ALA A 12 17.49 -0.30 -10.98
C ALA A 12 16.31 -0.33 -11.95
N ASN A 13 15.64 0.81 -12.09
CA ASN A 13 14.58 0.99 -13.05
C ASN A 13 14.74 2.36 -13.72
N VAL A 14 14.16 2.55 -14.89
CA VAL A 14 14.05 3.86 -15.52
C VAL A 14 12.61 4.30 -15.36
N ASP A 15 12.39 5.44 -14.71
CA ASP A 15 11.04 5.96 -14.53
C ASP A 15 10.46 6.51 -15.84
N LYS A 16 9.20 6.96 -15.77
CA LYS A 16 8.47 7.50 -16.91
C LYS A 16 9.11 8.76 -17.49
N GLU A 17 9.91 9.48 -16.71
CA GLU A 17 10.62 10.68 -17.13
C GLU A 17 11.99 10.34 -17.75
N GLY A 18 12.34 9.05 -17.84
CA GLY A 18 13.63 8.59 -18.35
C GLY A 18 14.75 8.68 -17.32
N SER A 19 14.45 8.96 -16.05
CA SER A 19 15.44 9.06 -14.98
C SER A 19 15.75 7.69 -14.40
N ALA A 20 17.04 7.41 -14.19
CA ALA A 20 17.50 6.21 -13.52
C ALA A 20 17.12 6.25 -12.03
N CYS A 21 16.33 5.28 -11.62
CA CYS A 21 15.89 5.04 -10.25
C CYS A 21 16.66 3.85 -9.69
N PHE A 22 17.20 3.98 -8.49
CA PHE A 22 17.94 2.92 -7.82
C PHE A 22 17.28 2.59 -6.49
N ASP A 23 17.06 1.31 -6.25
CA ASP A 23 16.62 0.81 -4.96
C ASP A 23 17.66 -0.14 -4.39
N LEU A 24 18.15 0.21 -3.20
CA LEU A 24 19.02 -0.61 -2.40
C LEU A 24 18.20 -1.19 -1.25
N LYS A 25 18.27 -2.50 -1.04
CA LYS A 25 17.64 -3.18 0.09
C LYS A 25 18.63 -4.10 0.78
N PHE A 26 18.85 -3.85 2.06
CA PHE A 26 19.67 -4.66 2.94
C PHE A 26 18.77 -5.37 3.95
N VAL A 27 18.98 -6.66 4.12
CA VAL A 27 18.32 -7.47 5.16
C VAL A 27 19.42 -8.14 5.98
N GLN A 28 19.40 -7.91 7.29
CA GLN A 28 20.39 -8.43 8.22
C GLN A 28 19.71 -9.05 9.45
N PRO A 29 19.93 -10.35 9.71
CA PRO A 29 19.61 -10.94 11.00
C PRO A 29 20.56 -10.38 12.07
N PHE A 30 20.02 -9.91 13.19
CA PHE A 30 20.77 -9.39 14.33
C PHE A 30 20.11 -9.82 15.65
N ASN A 31 20.75 -10.74 16.38
CA ASN A 31 20.33 -11.17 17.72
C ASN A 31 18.83 -11.56 17.85
N GLY A 32 18.27 -12.26 16.85
CA GLY A 32 16.86 -12.66 16.85
C GLY A 32 15.89 -11.58 16.39
N VAL A 33 16.40 -10.50 15.79
CA VAL A 33 15.67 -9.44 15.09
C VAL A 33 16.12 -9.43 13.63
N LEU A 34 15.17 -9.31 12.70
CA LEU A 34 15.40 -9.10 11.30
C LEU A 34 15.37 -7.59 11.06
N ALA A 35 16.54 -7.01 10.83
CA ALA A 35 16.64 -5.64 10.39
C ALA A 35 16.58 -5.59 8.87
N ALA A 36 15.76 -4.70 8.32
CA ALA A 36 15.74 -4.42 6.89
C ALA A 36 15.83 -2.91 6.66
N ALA A 37 16.79 -2.48 5.86
CA ALA A 37 16.92 -1.10 5.42
C ALA A 37 16.70 -1.05 3.91
N SER A 38 15.93 -0.09 3.42
CA SER A 38 15.84 0.22 2.01
C SER A 38 16.03 1.70 1.77
N LEU A 39 16.68 2.02 0.65
CA LEU A 39 16.84 3.36 0.12
C LEU A 39 16.43 3.29 -1.35
N GLY A 40 15.48 4.12 -1.75
CA GLY A 40 15.02 4.24 -3.12
C GLY A 40 15.17 5.68 -3.60
N SER A 41 15.42 5.86 -4.88
CA SER A 41 15.37 7.18 -5.51
C SER A 41 14.46 7.14 -6.71
N SER A 42 13.48 8.03 -6.77
CA SER A 42 12.71 8.34 -7.97
C SER A 42 13.02 9.76 -8.44
N SER A 43 12.63 10.11 -9.68
CA SER A 43 12.58 11.52 -10.15
C SER A 43 11.82 12.45 -9.20
N VAL A 44 10.91 11.89 -8.41
CA VAL A 44 9.98 12.64 -7.56
C VAL A 44 10.52 12.82 -6.15
N SER A 45 11.11 11.78 -5.55
CA SER A 45 11.61 11.86 -4.19
C SER A 45 12.63 10.77 -3.85
N THR A 46 13.38 11.00 -2.78
CA THR A 46 14.16 9.97 -2.10
C THR A 46 13.29 9.25 -1.09
N GLU A 47 13.16 7.93 -1.26
CA GLU A 47 12.44 7.04 -0.37
C GLU A 47 13.41 6.30 0.53
N PHE A 48 12.98 5.99 1.75
CA PHE A 48 13.73 5.11 2.62
C PHE A 48 12.78 4.33 3.51
N ALA A 49 13.22 3.16 3.97
CA ALA A 49 12.54 2.44 5.04
C ALA A 49 13.56 1.73 5.92
N LEU A 50 13.37 1.81 7.23
CA LEU A 50 14.11 1.09 8.24
C LEU A 50 13.10 0.26 9.03
N ARG A 51 13.15 -1.05 8.88
CA ARG A 51 12.27 -2.03 9.54
C ARG A 51 13.08 -2.88 10.50
N LEU A 52 12.51 -3.11 11.68
CA LEU A 52 13.06 -4.00 12.69
C LEU A 52 11.94 -4.95 13.11
N ASP A 53 12.03 -6.21 12.73
CA ASP A 53 11.03 -7.23 13.04
C ASP A 53 11.62 -8.33 13.93
N SER A 54 10.89 -8.84 14.89
CA SER A 54 11.34 -10.00 15.68
C SER A 54 11.39 -11.26 14.79
N GLU A 55 12.54 -11.94 14.71
CA GLU A 55 12.65 -13.21 13.95
C GLU A 55 11.93 -14.36 14.64
N ARG A 56 11.92 -14.35 15.98
CA ARG A 56 11.36 -15.41 16.79
C ARG A 56 10.10 -14.93 17.48
N ALA A 57 9.00 -15.62 17.20
CA ALA A 57 7.78 -15.43 17.94
C ALA A 57 7.97 -15.84 19.41
N ARG A 58 8.11 -14.87 20.31
CA ARG A 58 7.98 -15.17 21.75
C ARG A 58 6.51 -15.48 22.00
N ARG A 59 6.20 -16.73 22.35
CA ARG A 59 4.83 -17.21 22.60
C ARG A 59 3.86 -17.03 21.42
N GLY A 60 4.36 -17.10 20.18
CA GLY A 60 3.50 -16.92 18.99
C GLY A 60 3.20 -15.46 18.62
N LEU A 61 3.87 -14.49 19.27
CA LEU A 61 3.75 -13.06 19.00
C LEU A 61 4.98 -12.53 18.26
N PHE A 62 4.75 -11.73 17.24
CA PHE A 62 5.74 -11.00 16.47
C PHE A 62 5.60 -9.51 16.71
N PHE A 63 6.72 -8.82 16.84
CA PHE A 63 6.79 -7.39 17.05
C PHE A 63 7.60 -6.78 15.93
N GLY A 64 7.22 -5.59 15.48
CA GLY A 64 8.06 -4.88 14.55
C GLY A 64 7.83 -3.39 14.55
N THR A 65 8.86 -2.66 14.16
CA THR A 65 8.83 -1.22 14.00
C THR A 65 9.36 -0.83 12.63
N GLU A 66 8.82 0.25 12.07
CA GLU A 66 9.22 0.80 10.78
C GLU A 66 9.30 2.31 10.85
N PHE A 67 10.38 2.86 10.32
CA PHE A 67 10.52 4.28 10.01
C PHE A 67 10.74 4.41 8.51
N ALA A 68 9.82 5.05 7.81
CA ALA A 68 9.90 5.12 6.36
C ALA A 68 9.46 6.47 5.82
N ARG A 69 10.07 6.86 4.70
CA ARG A 69 9.56 7.87 3.80
C ARG A 69 9.21 7.20 2.47
N GLN A 70 7.98 7.37 2.02
CA GLN A 70 7.45 6.76 0.81
C GLN A 70 6.82 7.84 -0.06
N SER A 71 6.97 7.69 -1.37
CA SER A 71 6.23 8.47 -2.36
C SER A 71 5.32 7.57 -3.17
N LYS A 72 4.11 8.04 -3.43
CA LYS A 72 3.18 7.35 -4.31
C LYS A 72 2.67 8.35 -5.33
N GLU A 73 3.16 8.21 -6.55
CA GLU A 73 2.64 8.98 -7.67
C GLU A 73 1.25 8.44 -8.04
N LEU A 74 0.23 9.27 -7.91
CA LEU A 74 -1.14 8.92 -8.28
C LEU A 74 -1.49 9.62 -9.59
N ALA A 75 -0.96 9.08 -10.69
CA ALA A 75 -1.08 9.64 -12.03
C ALA A 75 -2.55 9.90 -12.46
N ALA A 76 -3.51 9.11 -11.98
CA ALA A 76 -4.94 9.32 -12.27
C ALA A 76 -5.56 10.53 -11.52
N CYS A 77 -4.99 10.90 -10.37
CA CYS A 77 -5.51 11.94 -9.49
C CYS A 77 -4.73 13.26 -9.58
N GLY A 78 -3.61 13.29 -10.33
CA GLY A 78 -2.84 14.50 -10.62
C GLY A 78 -1.99 15.03 -9.45
N TYR A 79 -1.71 14.19 -8.45
CA TYR A 79 -0.89 14.53 -7.29
C TYR A 79 0.06 13.39 -6.90
N VAL A 80 1.10 13.74 -6.14
CA VAL A 80 2.03 12.81 -5.51
C VAL A 80 1.75 12.82 -4.01
N ASP A 81 1.54 11.64 -3.45
CA ASP A 81 1.45 11.45 -2.01
C ASP A 81 2.86 11.21 -1.43
N LEU A 82 3.33 12.12 -0.61
CA LEU A 82 4.59 12.01 0.12
C LEU A 82 4.26 11.75 1.58
N SER A 83 4.73 10.64 2.13
CA SER A 83 4.50 10.29 3.52
C SER A 83 5.79 9.96 4.24
N THR A 84 5.95 10.51 5.45
CA THR A 84 6.98 10.08 6.41
C THR A 84 6.27 9.47 7.60
N GLN A 85 6.53 8.19 7.86
CA GLN A 85 5.78 7.40 8.82
C GLN A 85 6.71 6.70 9.84
N SER A 86 6.19 6.58 11.05
CA SER A 86 6.67 5.73 12.11
C SER A 86 5.56 4.76 12.48
N LEU A 87 5.83 3.47 12.34
CA LEU A 87 4.90 2.38 12.58
C LEU A 87 5.46 1.46 13.66
N CYS A 88 4.60 1.05 14.59
CA CYS A 88 4.85 -0.08 15.47
C CYS A 88 3.72 -1.08 15.28
N HIS A 89 4.04 -2.37 15.27
CA HIS A 89 3.03 -3.40 15.15
C HIS A 89 3.32 -4.62 16.02
N VAL A 90 2.25 -5.27 16.42
CA VAL A 90 2.26 -6.57 17.09
C VAL A 90 1.34 -7.48 16.31
N SER A 91 1.79 -8.68 15.99
CA SER A 91 0.98 -9.68 15.32
C SER A 91 1.13 -11.04 15.97
N GLY A 92 0.21 -11.94 15.68
CA GLY A 92 0.27 -13.30 16.19
C GLY A 92 -0.80 -14.19 15.60
N LYS A 93 -0.85 -15.42 16.09
CA LYS A 93 -1.93 -16.35 15.75
C LYS A 93 -3.05 -16.24 16.79
N LEU A 94 -4.29 -16.16 16.32
CA LEU A 94 -5.48 -16.25 17.16
C LEU A 94 -6.41 -17.28 16.51
N TRP A 95 -6.67 -18.37 17.23
CA TRP A 95 -7.38 -19.54 16.71
C TRP A 95 -6.72 -20.10 15.43
N ASN A 96 -7.45 -20.19 14.32
CA ASN A 96 -6.92 -20.58 12.99
C ASN A 96 -6.62 -19.37 12.09
N GLY A 97 -6.56 -18.17 12.67
CA GLY A 97 -6.31 -16.93 11.96
C GLY A 97 -5.03 -16.23 12.41
N THR A 98 -4.69 -15.16 11.70
CA THR A 98 -3.64 -14.22 12.09
C THR A 98 -4.28 -12.91 12.47
N TRP A 99 -3.82 -12.29 13.54
CA TRP A 99 -4.21 -10.95 13.92
C TRP A 99 -3.00 -10.03 13.92
N ARG A 100 -3.23 -8.74 13.67
CA ARG A 100 -2.20 -7.71 13.74
C ARG A 100 -2.79 -6.41 14.23
N LEU A 101 -2.20 -5.85 15.28
CA LEU A 101 -2.43 -4.50 15.77
C LEU A 101 -1.27 -3.62 15.32
N THR A 102 -1.55 -2.39 14.89
CA THR A 102 -0.56 -1.47 14.35
C THR A 102 -0.89 -0.05 14.80
N THR A 103 0.09 0.64 15.35
CA THR A 103 0.03 2.08 15.60
C THR A 103 0.88 2.80 14.56
N ASP A 104 0.33 3.84 13.97
CA ASP A 104 0.93 4.60 12.87
C ASP A 104 0.89 6.08 13.20
N TRP A 105 2.04 6.72 13.06
CA TRP A 105 2.24 8.17 13.14
C TRP A 105 2.84 8.59 11.81
N SER A 106 2.07 9.31 11.00
CA SER A 106 2.48 9.72 9.66
C SER A 106 2.27 11.20 9.44
N LEU A 107 3.34 11.87 8.99
CA LEU A 107 3.27 13.18 8.36
C LEU A 107 3.07 12.97 6.86
N ARG A 108 2.06 13.63 6.30
CA ARG A 108 1.62 13.39 4.93
C ARG A 108 1.52 14.71 4.20
N ASP A 109 2.08 14.75 3.01
CA ASP A 109 2.12 15.89 2.12
C ASP A 109 1.59 15.46 0.74
N LEU A 110 0.69 16.27 0.18
CA LEU A 110 0.15 16.12 -1.17
C LEU A 110 0.85 17.17 -2.03
N ASP A 111 1.76 16.70 -2.89
CA ASP A 111 2.40 17.55 -3.89
C ASP A 111 1.57 17.56 -5.17
N MET A 112 1.19 18.77 -5.58
CA MET A 112 0.21 19.01 -6.63
C MET A 112 0.90 19.29 -7.95
N ARG A 113 0.93 18.29 -8.85
CA ARG A 113 1.63 18.41 -10.14
C ARG A 113 0.74 18.85 -11.30
N GLN A 114 -0.58 18.66 -11.19
CA GLN A 114 -1.54 19.08 -12.22
C GLN A 114 -2.71 19.86 -11.61
N PRO A 115 -3.31 20.82 -12.36
CA PRO A 115 -4.54 21.48 -11.95
C PRO A 115 -5.66 20.43 -11.81
N GLN A 116 -6.18 20.28 -10.59
CA GLN A 116 -7.06 19.17 -10.26
C GLN A 116 -8.41 19.26 -10.97
N PRO A 117 -8.94 18.14 -11.48
CA PRO A 117 -10.29 18.07 -12.00
C PRO A 117 -11.38 18.06 -10.91
N SER A 118 -11.04 17.78 -9.64
CA SER A 118 -12.02 17.66 -8.55
C SER A 118 -11.94 18.83 -7.56
N LEU A 119 -13.07 19.53 -7.36
CA LEU A 119 -13.22 20.62 -6.39
C LEU A 119 -12.92 20.19 -4.95
N SER A 120 -13.20 18.93 -4.62
CA SER A 120 -12.94 18.36 -3.29
C SER A 120 -11.45 18.31 -2.97
N LEU A 121 -10.61 17.93 -3.93
CA LEU A 121 -9.17 17.90 -3.72
C LEU A 121 -8.56 19.31 -3.69
N GLN A 122 -9.15 20.27 -4.42
CA GLN A 122 -8.62 21.66 -4.48
C GLN A 122 -8.80 22.40 -3.14
N GLN A 123 -9.80 21.97 -2.37
CA GLN A 123 -10.14 22.55 -1.06
C GLN A 123 -9.50 21.78 0.10
N GLU A 124 -8.83 20.66 -0.16
CA GLU A 124 -8.26 19.82 0.88
C GLU A 124 -6.89 20.31 1.37
N ARG A 125 -6.57 19.95 2.61
CA ARG A 125 -5.27 20.30 3.21
C ARG A 125 -4.18 19.50 2.51
N LEU A 126 -3.21 20.21 1.95
CA LEU A 126 -2.03 19.61 1.31
C LEU A 126 -1.11 18.92 2.31
N ARG A 127 -1.18 19.26 3.60
CA ARG A 127 -0.37 18.66 4.65
C ARG A 127 -1.24 18.20 5.81
N SER A 128 -1.03 16.99 6.28
CA SER A 128 -1.75 16.43 7.42
C SER A 128 -0.86 15.58 8.32
N LEU A 129 -1.09 15.67 9.63
CA LEU A 129 -0.55 14.73 10.60
C LEU A 129 -1.63 13.68 10.92
N LYS A 130 -1.31 12.41 10.72
CA LYS A 130 -2.18 11.30 11.10
C LYS A 130 -1.56 10.48 12.21
N THR A 131 -2.35 10.24 13.25
CA THR A 131 -2.11 9.18 14.23
C THR A 131 -3.26 8.20 14.17
N SER A 132 -2.95 6.91 14.02
CA SER A 132 -3.98 5.88 13.85
C SER A 132 -3.63 4.56 14.53
N LEU A 133 -4.68 3.87 14.97
CA LEU A 133 -4.63 2.50 15.45
C LEU A 133 -5.37 1.61 14.44
N LYS A 134 -4.66 0.65 13.86
CA LYS A 134 -5.18 -0.32 12.90
C LYS A 134 -5.16 -1.70 13.53
N SER A 135 -6.28 -2.40 13.48
CA SER A 135 -6.41 -3.80 13.86
C SER A 135 -6.86 -4.60 12.65
N SER A 136 -6.23 -5.73 12.41
CA SER A 136 -6.60 -6.66 11.35
C SER A 136 -6.69 -8.08 11.88
N LEU A 137 -7.66 -8.82 11.38
CA LEU A 137 -7.91 -10.22 11.66
C LEU A 137 -8.14 -10.94 10.34
N SER A 138 -7.25 -11.86 10.00
CA SER A 138 -7.41 -12.77 8.86
C SER A 138 -7.78 -14.14 9.37
N TYR A 139 -8.89 -14.70 8.88
CA TYR A 139 -9.35 -16.03 9.22
C TYR A 139 -9.86 -16.75 7.98
N ARG A 140 -9.24 -17.89 7.64
CA ARG A 140 -9.53 -18.66 6.42
C ARG A 140 -9.46 -17.79 5.15
N TYR A 141 -10.62 -17.48 4.60
CA TYR A 141 -10.85 -16.81 3.32
C TYR A 141 -11.19 -15.34 3.49
N THR A 142 -11.20 -14.83 4.73
CA THR A 142 -11.62 -13.47 5.02
C THR A 142 -10.55 -12.72 5.80
N GLN A 143 -10.44 -11.42 5.51
CA GLN A 143 -9.65 -10.48 6.27
C GLN A 143 -10.52 -9.29 6.63
N LEU A 144 -10.59 -8.98 7.92
CA LEU A 144 -11.27 -7.82 8.47
C LEU A 144 -10.22 -6.86 8.99
N THR A 145 -10.33 -5.58 8.62
CA THR A 145 -9.46 -4.53 9.10
C THR A 145 -10.29 -3.36 9.61
N ALA A 146 -9.95 -2.90 10.80
CA ALA A 146 -10.50 -1.69 11.40
C ALA A 146 -9.36 -0.70 11.65
N GLU A 147 -9.60 0.56 11.37
CA GLU A 147 -8.69 1.66 11.60
C GLU A 147 -9.43 2.80 12.28
N LEU A 148 -8.85 3.31 13.36
CA LEU A 148 -9.32 4.51 14.04
C LEU A 148 -8.18 5.53 13.97
N ALA A 149 -8.43 6.64 13.30
CA ALA A 149 -7.57 7.81 13.30
C ALA A 149 -8.18 8.89 14.20
N GLY A 150 -7.33 9.62 14.90
CA GLY A 150 -7.77 10.65 15.83
C GLY A 150 -6.60 11.38 16.47
N PRO A 151 -6.81 12.06 17.61
CA PRO A 151 -5.78 12.85 18.26
C PRO A 151 -4.57 11.99 18.70
N PRO A 152 -3.34 12.56 18.71
CA PRO A 152 -3.01 13.97 18.50
C PRO A 152 -2.92 14.44 17.03
N GLY A 153 -3.25 13.59 16.05
CA GLY A 153 -3.30 13.97 14.63
C GLY A 153 -4.43 14.94 14.27
N ASP A 154 -4.28 15.61 13.13
CA ASP A 154 -5.25 16.56 12.57
C ASP A 154 -6.45 15.87 11.88
N VAL A 155 -6.33 14.56 11.68
CA VAL A 155 -7.28 13.73 10.96
C VAL A 155 -8.01 12.82 11.95
N ALA A 156 -9.34 12.73 11.83
CA ALA A 156 -10.18 11.90 12.67
C ALA A 156 -11.24 11.16 11.84
N PHE A 157 -11.14 9.84 11.79
CA PHE A 157 -12.09 8.97 11.09
C PHE A 157 -12.08 7.55 11.66
N GLY A 158 -13.15 6.81 11.41
CA GLY A 158 -13.17 5.36 11.52
C GLY A 158 -13.22 4.73 10.14
N LYS A 159 -12.41 3.69 9.89
CA LYS A 159 -12.40 2.98 8.61
C LYS A 159 -12.50 1.49 8.87
N LEU A 160 -13.44 0.85 8.21
CA LEU A 160 -13.66 -0.59 8.28
C LEU A 160 -13.56 -1.14 6.86
N HIS A 161 -12.83 -2.22 6.66
CA HIS A 161 -12.90 -2.95 5.41
C HIS A 161 -12.80 -4.46 5.61
N ALA A 162 -13.43 -5.19 4.70
CA ALA A 162 -13.46 -6.63 4.66
C ALA A 162 -13.05 -7.09 3.25
N LEU A 163 -12.13 -8.05 3.19
CA LEU A 163 -11.77 -8.78 1.98
C LEU A 163 -12.21 -10.24 2.16
N ALA A 164 -12.84 -10.81 1.15
CA ALA A 164 -13.23 -12.21 1.11
C ALA A 164 -12.80 -12.84 -0.21
N GLU A 165 -12.08 -13.94 -0.14
CA GLU A 165 -11.55 -14.68 -1.30
C GLU A 165 -11.89 -16.16 -1.21
N ALA A 166 -12.69 -16.67 -2.14
CA ALA A 166 -13.02 -18.08 -2.23
C ALA A 166 -12.53 -18.66 -3.56
N THR A 167 -11.91 -19.84 -3.49
CA THR A 167 -11.57 -20.63 -4.68
C THR A 167 -12.35 -21.93 -4.64
N ILE A 168 -13.24 -22.12 -5.61
CA ILE A 168 -14.02 -23.34 -5.78
C ILE A 168 -13.34 -24.15 -6.89
N ARG A 169 -12.93 -25.38 -6.58
CA ARG A 169 -12.32 -26.29 -7.55
C ARG A 169 -13.31 -27.39 -7.89
N SER A 170 -13.42 -27.74 -9.17
CA SER A 170 -14.13 -28.96 -9.57
C SER A 170 -13.47 -30.17 -8.92
N ARG A 171 -14.27 -31.09 -8.38
CA ARG A 171 -13.76 -32.43 -8.06
C ARG A 171 -13.45 -33.13 -9.38
N GLU A 172 -12.26 -33.73 -9.48
CA GLU A 172 -11.92 -34.59 -10.61
C GLU A 172 -12.94 -35.73 -10.67
N SER A 173 -13.82 -35.69 -11.66
CA SER A 173 -14.65 -36.82 -12.05
C SER A 173 -14.49 -37.03 -13.55
N GLY A 174 -13.67 -38.01 -13.91
CA GLY A 174 -13.62 -38.76 -15.18
C GLY A 174 -13.51 -37.98 -16.49
N ASP A 175 -14.49 -37.13 -16.78
CA ASP A 175 -14.81 -36.66 -18.13
C ASP A 175 -14.84 -35.13 -18.27
N PHE A 176 -14.59 -34.38 -17.18
CA PHE A 176 -14.60 -32.92 -17.20
C PHE A 176 -13.20 -32.35 -16.93
N TRP A 177 -12.77 -31.42 -17.79
CA TRP A 177 -11.56 -30.63 -17.57
C TRP A 177 -11.61 -29.95 -16.19
N PRO A 178 -10.52 -30.00 -15.41
CA PRO A 178 -10.49 -29.36 -14.11
C PRO A 178 -10.71 -27.85 -14.28
N TRP A 179 -11.71 -27.31 -13.57
CA TRP A 179 -11.98 -25.88 -13.56
C TRP A 179 -11.86 -25.32 -12.15
N HIS A 180 -11.49 -24.03 -12.08
CA HIS A 180 -11.37 -23.28 -10.84
C HIS A 180 -12.13 -21.97 -10.97
N LEU A 181 -13.05 -21.73 -10.03
CA LEU A 181 -13.76 -20.46 -9.90
C LEU A 181 -13.16 -19.69 -8.73
N HIS A 182 -12.60 -18.52 -9.03
CA HIS A 182 -12.10 -17.58 -8.04
C HIS A 182 -13.12 -16.46 -7.84
N LEU A 183 -13.60 -16.31 -6.61
CA LEU A 183 -14.48 -15.23 -6.19
C LEU A 183 -13.71 -14.35 -5.21
N ALA A 184 -13.62 -13.07 -5.51
CA ALA A 184 -13.04 -12.07 -4.61
C ALA A 184 -14.05 -10.95 -4.42
N GLY A 185 -14.27 -10.55 -3.17
CA GLY A 185 -15.15 -9.46 -2.80
C GLY A 185 -14.47 -8.57 -1.78
N VAL A 186 -14.62 -7.25 -1.96
CA VAL A 186 -14.13 -6.26 -1.02
C VAL A 186 -15.25 -5.31 -0.65
N MET A 187 -15.31 -4.95 0.62
CA MET A 187 -16.22 -3.93 1.13
C MET A 187 -15.42 -2.97 2.01
N GLY A 188 -15.69 -1.67 1.88
CA GLY A 188 -15.06 -0.63 2.67
C GLY A 188 -16.10 0.39 3.13
N LEU A 189 -16.01 0.78 4.40
CA LEU A 189 -16.83 1.83 5.00
C LEU A 189 -15.90 2.84 5.68
N LEU A 190 -16.04 4.11 5.32
CA LEU A 190 -15.38 5.23 5.98
C LEU A 190 -16.42 5.99 6.79
N LEU A 191 -16.29 5.93 8.11
CA LEU A 191 -17.12 6.63 9.08
C LEU A 191 -16.52 8.01 9.36
N PRO A 192 -17.22 9.10 9.04
CA PRO A 192 -16.77 10.45 9.34
C PRO A 192 -16.97 10.73 10.84
N VAL A 193 -15.93 10.51 11.64
CA VAL A 193 -15.90 10.91 13.06
C VAL A 193 -15.44 12.37 13.20
N GLY A 194 -14.65 12.86 12.24
CA GLY A 194 -14.21 14.24 12.11
C GLY A 194 -13.76 14.52 10.68
N LYS A 195 -12.61 15.17 10.51
CA LYS A 195 -12.04 15.47 9.20
C LYS A 195 -11.24 14.28 8.67
N SER A 196 -11.50 13.87 7.43
CA SER A 196 -10.69 12.91 6.67
C SER A 196 -10.04 13.59 5.47
N CYS A 197 -8.93 13.04 4.98
CA CYS A 197 -8.24 13.50 3.79
C CYS A 197 -8.50 12.55 2.60
N ALA A 198 -8.23 12.98 1.36
CA ALA A 198 -8.33 12.14 0.18
C ALA A 198 -7.46 10.89 0.25
N GLN A 199 -6.31 10.99 0.93
CA GLN A 199 -5.41 9.87 1.20
C GLN A 199 -6.09 8.76 2.03
N ASP A 200 -7.12 9.08 2.82
CA ASP A 200 -7.81 8.10 3.67
C ASP A 200 -9.02 7.46 2.99
N ARG A 201 -9.44 7.96 1.82
CA ARG A 201 -10.56 7.43 1.05
C ARG A 201 -10.26 6.04 0.50
N PHE A 202 -11.33 5.34 0.12
CA PHE A 202 -11.20 4.13 -0.67
C PHE A 202 -11.07 4.51 -2.13
N HIS A 203 -10.07 3.94 -2.79
CA HIS A 203 -9.82 4.14 -4.20
C HIS A 203 -9.99 2.80 -4.91
N LEU A 204 -10.64 2.83 -6.08
CA LEU A 204 -10.86 1.66 -6.91
C LEU A 204 -10.06 1.80 -8.21
N GLY A 205 -9.51 0.70 -8.69
CA GLY A 205 -8.72 0.67 -9.93
C GLY A 205 -7.25 0.32 -9.72
N GLY A 206 -6.60 -0.11 -10.79
CA GLY A 206 -5.22 -0.60 -10.77
C GLY A 206 -5.13 -2.12 -10.96
N ALA A 207 -3.91 -2.58 -11.20
CA ALA A 207 -3.64 -3.97 -11.55
C ALA A 207 -3.57 -4.92 -10.33
N SER A 208 -3.33 -4.37 -9.13
CA SER A 208 -3.04 -5.14 -7.91
C SER A 208 -3.54 -4.44 -6.64
N GLY A 209 -3.91 -5.22 -5.63
CA GLY A 209 -4.37 -4.74 -4.32
C GLY A 209 -5.81 -5.12 -3.99
N PRO A 210 -6.25 -4.93 -2.74
CA PRO A 210 -7.58 -5.36 -2.26
C PRO A 210 -8.74 -4.62 -2.93
N PHE A 211 -8.49 -3.45 -3.52
CA PHE A 211 -9.46 -2.63 -4.26
C PHE A 211 -9.11 -2.52 -5.76
N ALA A 212 -8.27 -3.44 -6.25
CA ALA A 212 -7.87 -3.47 -7.65
C ALA A 212 -9.06 -3.79 -8.54
N LEU A 213 -9.27 -2.93 -9.53
CA LEU A 213 -10.26 -3.14 -10.57
C LEU A 213 -9.52 -3.14 -11.90
N LYS A 214 -9.19 -4.34 -12.39
CA LYS A 214 -8.48 -4.52 -13.66
C LYS A 214 -9.27 -3.85 -14.79
N GLY A 215 -8.55 -3.18 -15.70
CA GLY A 215 -9.14 -2.38 -16.77
C GLY A 215 -9.35 -0.91 -16.41
N PHE A 216 -9.20 -0.54 -15.14
CA PHE A 216 -9.12 0.86 -14.72
C PHE A 216 -7.67 1.20 -14.34
N ALA A 217 -7.26 2.44 -14.62
CA ALA A 217 -6.03 2.99 -14.08
C ALA A 217 -6.06 2.92 -12.54
N GLU A 218 -4.89 2.92 -11.90
CA GLU A 218 -4.81 2.96 -10.44
C GLU A 218 -5.57 4.16 -9.88
N ASN A 219 -6.47 3.92 -8.92
CA ASN A 219 -7.41 4.90 -8.37
C ASN A 219 -8.34 5.59 -9.40
N GLY A 220 -8.43 5.07 -10.62
CA GLY A 220 -9.15 5.69 -11.73
C GLY A 220 -10.67 5.53 -11.72
N ALA A 221 -11.21 4.61 -10.90
CA ALA A 221 -12.64 4.38 -10.77
C ALA A 221 -13.23 5.24 -9.64
N GLU A 222 -13.18 6.56 -9.82
CA GLU A 222 -13.68 7.54 -8.85
C GLU A 222 -14.72 8.51 -9.47
N PRO A 223 -15.66 9.05 -8.68
CA PRO A 223 -16.56 10.11 -9.14
C PRO A 223 -15.75 11.37 -9.53
N ARG A 224 -15.75 11.71 -10.81
CA ARG A 224 -15.10 12.93 -11.32
C ARG A 224 -16.10 14.07 -11.38
N ALA A 225 -15.70 15.26 -10.95
CA ALA A 225 -16.50 16.45 -11.20
C ALA A 225 -16.58 16.70 -12.71
N ARG A 226 -17.78 17.06 -13.20
CA ARG A 226 -18.00 17.39 -14.60
C ARG A 226 -17.25 18.69 -14.91
N ARG A 227 -16.17 18.63 -15.70
CA ARG A 227 -15.44 19.84 -16.14
C ARG A 227 -16.38 20.73 -16.95
N MET A 228 -16.66 21.95 -16.46
CA MET A 228 -17.19 23.04 -17.29
C MET A 228 -16.01 23.70 -18.01
N SER A 229 -15.51 23.05 -19.07
CA SER A 229 -14.77 23.63 -20.20
C SER A 229 -13.94 22.54 -20.87
N GLU A 230 -14.43 22.00 -21.99
CA GLU A 230 -13.60 21.28 -22.95
C GLU A 230 -13.16 22.26 -24.03
N THR A 231 -12.00 22.87 -23.85
CA THR A 231 -11.11 23.18 -24.97
C THR A 231 -9.69 22.90 -24.50
N LEU A 232 -9.15 21.72 -24.86
CA LEU A 232 -7.72 21.37 -25.07
C LEU A 232 -7.58 19.83 -25.18
N PRO A 233 -6.55 19.32 -25.89
CA PRO A 233 -6.71 18.25 -26.86
C PRO A 233 -6.49 16.85 -26.28
N LYS A 234 -6.96 15.87 -27.05
CA LYS A 234 -6.69 14.44 -26.85
C LYS A 234 -5.24 14.13 -27.24
N ASP A 235 -4.32 14.14 -26.28
CA ASP A 235 -3.06 13.40 -26.43
C ASP A 235 -3.25 12.00 -25.84
N LYS A 236 -3.51 11.06 -26.75
CA LYS A 236 -3.36 9.62 -26.51
C LYS A 236 -1.90 9.26 -26.77
N GLU A 237 -1.05 9.41 -25.77
CA GLU A 237 0.25 8.71 -25.77
C GLU A 237 0.19 7.57 -24.75
N HIS A 238 0.09 6.36 -25.28
CA HIS A 238 0.42 5.14 -24.53
C HIS A 238 1.94 5.08 -24.41
N ASN A 239 2.48 5.69 -23.35
CA ASN A 239 3.90 5.55 -23.03
C ASN A 239 4.16 4.11 -22.57
N ALA A 240 5.13 3.48 -23.23
CA ALA A 240 5.57 2.12 -22.96
C ALA A 240 5.93 1.96 -21.49
N LEU A 241 5.40 0.89 -20.88
CA LEU A 241 5.72 0.49 -19.51
C LEU A 241 7.19 0.05 -19.48
N GLY A 242 8.03 0.80 -18.76
CA GLY A 242 9.43 0.48 -18.52
C GLY A 242 9.60 -0.91 -17.89
N GLY A 243 10.62 -1.64 -18.32
CA GLY A 243 10.94 -2.98 -17.81
C GLY A 243 11.74 -2.92 -16.51
N GLU A 244 11.33 -3.71 -15.52
CA GLU A 244 12.09 -3.90 -14.28
C GLU A 244 13.28 -4.84 -14.51
N ALA A 245 14.49 -4.38 -14.16
CA ALA A 245 15.67 -5.24 -14.04
C ALA A 245 16.00 -5.43 -12.55
N VAL A 246 15.76 -6.63 -12.03
CA VAL A 246 16.04 -6.96 -10.63
C VAL A 246 17.30 -7.82 -10.55
N ALA A 247 18.36 -7.31 -9.91
CA ALA A 247 19.54 -8.08 -9.57
C ALA A 247 19.56 -8.36 -8.05
N SER A 248 19.54 -9.64 -7.67
CA SER A 248 19.64 -10.03 -6.26
C SER A 248 21.00 -10.70 -6.01
N VAL A 249 21.76 -10.17 -5.05
CA VAL A 249 23.05 -10.72 -4.63
C VAL A 249 22.89 -11.33 -3.23
N PHE A 250 23.08 -12.64 -3.14
CA PHE A 250 23.12 -13.34 -1.86
C PHE A 250 24.55 -13.29 -1.32
N LEU A 251 24.76 -12.63 -0.19
CA LEU A 251 26.05 -12.64 0.51
C LEU A 251 26.07 -13.85 1.45
N GLY A 252 27.02 -14.77 1.22
CA GLY A 252 27.24 -15.99 2.00
C GLY A 252 27.71 -15.73 3.42
#